data_AF-A0A815EYA1-F1
#
_entry.id   AF-A0A815EYA1-F1
#
_cell.length_a   1.000
_cell.length_b   1.000
_cell.length_c   1.000
_cell.angle_alpha   90.00
_cell.angle_beta   90.00
_cell.angle_gamma   90.00
#
_symmetry.space_group_name_H-M   'P 1'
#
loop_
_entity.id
_entity.type
_entity.pdbx_description
1 polymer ?
#
loop_
_entity_poly.entity_id
_entity_poly.type
_entity_poly.pdbx_seq_one_letter_code
_entity_poly.pdbx_strand_id
1 'polypeptide(L)'
;TLIFSYNNLTKPPNNDTSDEEQSITVKDRLYGNNEKYSSFYCTGSMNRPEKLDQRVCLFRNICYDKHIKEFNYYKPITSNKHPILFHPRDGLIYNFFYKQFKFVRIGTAYREALKEQNYFSPIIINGSLPISDKNTIYLSTLHVLWKWFNLPNFNLGHTLWEDIASTYISMMRLNVYSRKAVLLSLYPLPNNKSSEYSRIFSQVLPSFINKYLSLNDYKNRYVCFKQLLAGGNVKIFDYEESIQGRESLFYNFRTMILKYHGIDLKHPPTKHRILLVNKTHSGWDKRVRTRRTIFNLAEVKLYLEKTYPNIPVDVIVPQQLPFSQQLKELYKTTILITPCGGISAFIPFLPRRAYAIIMDYYASYNFINHKKGDSASMEGVVWNHFPHITKLYYQIYNSSDWVWDLPKTNNTRIHASIVIKMPRLKKLIETALENSIFATM
;
A
#
# COMPACT_ATOMS: atom_id res chain seq x y z
N THR A 1 -20.85 -27.45 -14.38
CA THR A 1 -21.25 -26.43 -13.40
C THR A 1 -20.74 -26.85 -12.04
N LEU A 2 -19.57 -26.33 -11.63
CA LEU A 2 -18.95 -26.67 -10.34
C LEU A 2 -19.21 -25.52 -9.36
N ILE A 3 -20.10 -25.77 -8.41
CA ILE A 3 -20.43 -24.87 -7.30
C ILE A 3 -19.38 -25.10 -6.21
N PHE A 4 -18.42 -24.19 -6.05
CA PHE A 4 -17.56 -24.17 -4.87
C PHE A 4 -18.29 -23.47 -3.73
N SER A 5 -18.67 -24.21 -2.69
CA SER A 5 -19.24 -23.65 -1.46
C SER A 5 -18.16 -22.91 -0.68
N TYR A 6 -18.29 -21.57 -0.62
CA TYR A 6 -17.51 -20.68 0.24
C TYR A 6 -18.00 -20.76 1.69
N ASN A 7 -17.68 -21.82 2.42
CA ASN A 7 -17.88 -21.88 3.88
C ASN A 7 -16.63 -22.50 4.50
N ASN A 8 -15.71 -21.66 5.03
CA ASN A 8 -14.74 -21.95 6.11
C ASN A 8 -13.53 -20.98 6.20
N LEU A 9 -13.65 -19.72 5.76
CA LEU A 9 -12.63 -18.68 6.02
C LEU A 9 -13.24 -17.48 6.76
N THR A 10 -13.84 -17.73 7.92
CA THR A 10 -14.38 -16.66 8.78
C THR A 10 -14.20 -16.97 10.26
N LYS A 11 -12.97 -16.77 10.77
CA LYS A 11 -12.80 -16.20 12.10
C LYS A 11 -11.76 -15.07 12.03
N PRO A 12 -12.16 -13.79 12.16
CA PRO A 12 -11.19 -12.75 12.45
C PRO A 12 -10.54 -13.03 13.81
N PRO A 13 -9.26 -12.68 14.04
CA PRO A 13 -8.66 -12.82 15.35
C PRO A 13 -9.44 -11.97 16.36
N ASN A 14 -9.82 -12.58 17.49
CA ASN A 14 -10.48 -11.90 18.59
C ASN A 14 -9.64 -10.73 19.07
N ASN A 15 -10.32 -9.62 19.39
CA ASN A 15 -9.75 -8.42 20.00
C ASN A 15 -9.60 -8.61 21.52
N ASP A 16 -9.09 -9.75 21.98
CA ASP A 16 -8.76 -9.93 23.39
C ASP A 16 -7.34 -9.45 23.65
N THR A 17 -7.26 -8.42 24.47
CA THR A 17 -6.05 -7.95 25.14
C THR A 17 -5.70 -8.92 26.27
N SER A 18 -5.19 -10.09 25.92
CA SER A 18 -4.38 -10.91 26.82
C SER A 18 -3.38 -11.71 25.99
N ASP A 19 -2.12 -11.68 26.41
CA ASP A 19 -1.05 -12.48 25.84
C ASP A 19 -1.42 -13.97 25.94
N GLU A 20 -1.41 -14.69 24.82
CA GLU A 20 -0.95 -16.07 24.79
C GLU A 20 -0.53 -16.49 23.37
N GLU A 21 0.78 -16.43 23.21
CA GLU A 21 1.65 -17.37 22.51
C GLU A 21 1.01 -18.72 22.14
N GLN A 22 0.26 -18.80 21.03
CA GLN A 22 -0.05 -20.08 20.38
C GLN A 22 -0.46 -19.90 18.91
N SER A 23 0.53 -19.80 18.02
CA SER A 23 0.38 -20.26 16.63
C SER A 23 1.69 -20.80 16.07
N ILE A 24 2.25 -21.79 16.78
CA ILE A 24 3.22 -22.73 16.20
C ILE A 24 2.42 -23.68 15.28
N THR A 25 2.03 -23.17 14.11
CA THR A 25 1.38 -23.98 13.07
C THR A 25 2.42 -24.80 12.33
N VAL A 26 2.31 -26.14 12.36
CA VAL A 26 2.67 -27.22 11.40
C VAL A 26 3.93 -27.09 10.50
N LYS A 27 4.34 -25.89 10.08
CA LYS A 27 5.54 -25.59 9.27
C LYS A 27 6.87 -25.81 9.99
N ASP A 28 6.93 -25.77 11.32
CA ASP A 28 8.17 -26.04 12.06
C ASP A 28 8.63 -27.50 11.94
N ARG A 29 7.78 -28.41 11.43
CA ARG A 29 8.17 -29.80 11.11
C ARG A 29 8.82 -29.98 9.73
N LEU A 30 8.70 -29.02 8.81
CA LEU A 30 9.25 -29.15 7.44
C LEU A 30 10.58 -28.42 7.22
N TYR A 31 11.01 -27.58 8.16
CA TYR A 31 12.29 -26.90 8.12
C TYR A 31 13.05 -27.23 9.39
N GLY A 32 14.05 -28.11 9.29
CA GLY A 32 14.85 -28.54 10.43
C GLY A 32 15.36 -27.35 11.25
N ASN A 33 15.17 -27.44 12.56
CA ASN A 33 15.63 -26.52 13.62
C ASN A 33 17.16 -26.42 13.73
N ASN A 34 17.89 -26.36 12.62
CA ASN A 34 19.30 -26.00 12.66
C ASN A 34 19.41 -24.48 12.77
N GLU A 35 19.31 -23.98 14.00
CA GLU A 35 19.56 -22.57 14.37
C GLU A 35 20.95 -22.06 13.92
N LYS A 36 21.82 -22.94 13.43
CA LYS A 36 23.21 -22.65 13.02
C LYS A 36 23.37 -22.06 11.62
N TYR A 37 22.39 -22.23 10.72
CA TYR A 37 22.51 -21.84 9.31
C TYR A 37 21.32 -21.01 8.84
N SER A 38 21.53 -20.27 7.76
CA SER A 38 20.49 -19.45 7.14
C SER A 38 19.54 -20.32 6.32
N SER A 39 18.28 -19.90 6.31
CA SER A 39 17.25 -20.45 5.42
C SER A 39 16.37 -19.32 4.91
N PHE A 40 15.59 -19.59 3.86
CA PHE A 40 14.62 -18.63 3.36
C PHE A 40 13.44 -19.34 2.71
N TYR A 41 12.32 -18.65 2.61
CA TYR A 41 11.22 -19.05 1.73
C TYR A 41 10.58 -17.79 1.13
N CYS A 42 10.13 -17.92 -0.12
CA CYS A 42 9.61 -16.80 -0.89
C CYS A 42 8.22 -17.09 -1.47
N THR A 43 7.46 -16.04 -1.75
CA THR A 43 6.23 -16.08 -2.53
C THR A 43 6.13 -14.84 -3.43
N GLY A 44 5.34 -14.94 -4.51
CA GLY A 44 5.17 -13.86 -5.48
C GLY A 44 5.68 -14.25 -6.87
N SER A 45 4.97 -13.79 -7.90
CA SER A 45 5.33 -13.92 -9.32
C SER A 45 5.87 -15.30 -9.71
N MET A 46 5.20 -16.37 -9.26
CA MET A 46 5.60 -17.77 -9.49
C MET A 46 5.50 -18.21 -10.95
N ASN A 47 4.93 -17.38 -11.82
CA ASN A 47 4.79 -17.62 -13.26
C ASN A 47 5.69 -16.71 -14.11
N ARG A 48 6.44 -15.80 -13.46
CA ARG A 48 7.32 -14.78 -14.06
C ARG A 48 8.69 -14.82 -13.37
N PRO A 49 9.59 -15.72 -13.77
CA PRO A 49 10.88 -15.91 -13.12
C PRO A 49 11.76 -14.64 -13.15
N GLU A 50 11.60 -13.81 -14.18
CA GLU A 50 12.32 -12.55 -14.39
C GLU A 50 11.88 -11.43 -13.43
N LYS A 51 10.74 -11.57 -12.75
CA LYS A 51 10.17 -10.57 -11.83
C LYS A 51 10.52 -10.86 -10.37
N LEU A 52 11.81 -11.02 -10.05
CA LEU A 52 12.27 -11.22 -8.66
C LEU A 52 11.95 -10.02 -7.76
N ASP A 53 11.89 -8.84 -8.35
CA ASP A 53 11.46 -7.59 -7.73
C ASP A 53 9.98 -7.57 -7.31
N GLN A 54 9.21 -8.61 -7.70
CA GLN A 54 7.82 -8.86 -7.31
C GLN A 54 7.68 -10.00 -6.27
N ARG A 55 8.80 -10.54 -5.78
CA ARG A 55 8.83 -11.57 -4.73
C ARG A 55 9.06 -10.94 -3.37
N VAL A 56 8.43 -11.54 -2.36
CA VAL A 56 8.75 -11.31 -0.95
C VAL A 56 9.25 -12.61 -0.35
N CYS A 57 10.27 -12.50 0.50
CA CYS A 57 10.93 -13.61 1.14
C CYS A 57 11.09 -13.36 2.64
N LEU A 58 10.91 -14.40 3.44
CA LEU A 58 11.37 -14.41 4.83
C LEU A 58 12.72 -15.12 4.87
N PHE A 59 13.76 -14.41 5.28
CA PHE A 59 15.08 -14.93 5.59
C PHE A 59 15.15 -15.25 7.08
N ARG A 60 15.75 -16.39 7.41
CA ARG A 60 16.03 -16.81 8.78
C ARG A 60 17.53 -16.89 9.00
N ASN A 61 17.94 -16.49 10.19
CA ASN A 61 19.32 -16.54 10.66
C ASN A 61 20.28 -15.84 9.68
N ILE A 62 20.05 -14.56 9.40
CA ILE A 62 20.88 -13.75 8.49
C ILE A 62 21.55 -12.64 9.29
N CYS A 63 22.79 -12.28 9.00
CA CYS A 63 23.50 -11.23 9.74
C CYS A 63 23.93 -10.08 8.84
N TYR A 64 23.79 -8.84 9.30
CA TYR A 64 24.39 -7.68 8.65
C TYR A 64 25.78 -7.42 9.24
N ASP A 65 26.83 -7.41 8.43
CA ASP A 65 28.17 -6.95 8.83
C ASP A 65 28.31 -5.47 8.50
N LYS A 66 28.33 -4.62 9.53
CA LYS A 66 28.43 -3.17 9.36
C LYS A 66 29.77 -2.71 8.78
N HIS A 67 30.82 -3.51 8.87
CA HIS A 67 32.14 -3.14 8.35
C HIS A 67 32.14 -3.13 6.82
N ILE A 68 31.62 -4.20 6.20
CA ILE A 68 31.52 -4.34 4.75
C ILE A 68 30.17 -3.86 4.19
N LYS A 69 29.21 -3.56 5.07
CA LYS A 69 27.85 -3.09 4.75
C LYS A 69 27.02 -4.10 3.95
N GLU A 70 27.22 -5.39 4.20
CA GLU A 70 26.55 -6.48 3.49
C GLU A 70 25.78 -7.38 4.46
N PHE A 71 24.74 -8.04 3.94
CA PHE A 71 24.07 -9.12 4.64
C PHE A 71 24.75 -10.45 4.31
N ASN A 72 24.89 -11.32 5.29
CA ASN A 72 25.57 -12.59 5.22
C ASN A 72 24.56 -13.73 5.40
N TYR A 73 24.53 -14.63 4.42
CA TYR A 73 23.76 -15.87 4.42
C TYR A 73 24.71 -17.05 4.66
N TYR A 74 24.51 -17.77 5.76
CA TYR A 74 25.41 -18.80 6.25
C TYR A 74 24.98 -20.19 5.78
N LYS A 75 25.90 -20.95 5.17
CA LYS A 75 25.69 -22.35 4.78
C LYS A 75 26.78 -23.27 5.35
N PRO A 76 26.50 -24.57 5.57
CA PRO A 76 27.51 -25.51 6.02
C PRO A 76 28.72 -25.54 5.07
N ILE A 77 29.93 -25.58 5.64
CA ILE A 77 31.18 -25.70 4.87
C ILE A 77 31.17 -26.98 4.01
N THR A 78 30.56 -28.04 4.54
CA THR A 78 30.41 -29.34 3.87
C THR A 78 29.36 -29.33 2.74
N SER A 79 28.55 -28.27 2.61
CA SER A 79 27.51 -28.20 1.59
C SER A 79 28.04 -27.57 0.30
N ASN A 80 28.22 -28.40 -0.72
CA ASN A 80 28.47 -27.94 -2.09
C ASN A 80 27.22 -27.36 -2.77
N LYS A 81 26.03 -27.54 -2.16
CA LYS A 81 24.79 -26.96 -2.66
C LYS A 81 24.72 -25.47 -2.35
N HIS A 82 24.48 -24.68 -3.37
CA HIS A 82 24.08 -23.29 -3.18
C HIS A 82 22.61 -23.24 -2.73
N PRO A 83 22.25 -22.30 -1.84
CA PRO A 83 20.85 -21.93 -1.65
C PRO A 83 20.24 -21.52 -3.00
N ILE A 84 19.12 -22.13 -3.37
CA ILE A 84 18.49 -21.96 -4.68
C ILE A 84 17.01 -21.58 -4.53
N LEU A 85 16.55 -20.64 -5.35
CA LEU A 85 15.14 -20.30 -5.44
C LEU A 85 14.51 -21.13 -6.56
N PHE A 86 13.60 -22.03 -6.19
CA PHE A 86 12.87 -22.86 -7.13
C PHE A 86 11.77 -22.09 -7.86
N HIS A 87 11.69 -22.25 -9.18
CA HIS A 87 10.60 -21.74 -10.01
C HIS A 87 9.69 -22.89 -10.50
N PRO A 88 8.38 -22.89 -10.18
CA PRO A 88 7.51 -24.02 -10.50
C PRO A 88 7.23 -24.18 -12.00
N ARG A 89 7.24 -23.08 -12.78
CA ARG A 89 6.95 -23.14 -14.22
C ARG A 89 8.10 -23.75 -15.02
N ASP A 90 9.32 -23.33 -14.73
CA ASP A 90 10.47 -23.59 -15.60
C ASP A 90 11.43 -24.61 -14.99
N GLY A 91 11.16 -25.07 -13.75
CA GLY A 91 12.10 -25.84 -12.94
C GLY A 91 13.41 -25.09 -12.65
N LEU A 92 13.53 -23.84 -13.10
CA LEU A 92 14.77 -23.07 -13.10
C LEU A 92 15.21 -22.79 -11.67
N ILE A 93 16.46 -23.18 -11.44
CA ILE A 93 17.22 -23.04 -10.22
C ILE A 93 17.91 -21.67 -10.31
N TYR A 94 17.27 -20.62 -9.79
CA TYR A 94 17.95 -19.33 -9.69
C TYR A 94 18.84 -19.32 -8.45
N ASN A 95 20.14 -19.16 -8.66
CA ASN A 95 21.02 -18.68 -7.60
C ASN A 95 20.78 -17.18 -7.48
N PHE A 96 19.90 -16.81 -6.54
CA PHE A 96 19.41 -15.45 -6.30
C PHE A 96 20.48 -14.50 -5.72
N PHE A 97 21.75 -14.93 -5.74
CA PHE A 97 22.91 -14.23 -5.20
C PHE A 97 23.93 -13.81 -6.26
N TYR A 98 23.65 -14.04 -7.55
CA TYR A 98 24.38 -13.30 -8.58
C TYR A 98 23.98 -11.82 -8.52
N LYS A 99 24.95 -10.91 -8.67
CA LYS A 99 24.73 -9.45 -8.56
C LYS A 99 23.59 -8.92 -9.43
N GLN A 100 23.19 -9.62 -10.49
CA GLN A 100 22.03 -9.27 -11.32
C GLN A 100 20.66 -9.56 -10.69
N PHE A 101 20.56 -10.43 -9.67
CA PHE A 101 19.30 -10.86 -9.06
C PHE A 101 19.14 -10.22 -7.70
N LYS A 102 18.43 -9.10 -7.70
CA LYS A 102 18.32 -8.23 -6.55
C LYS A 102 16.85 -8.10 -6.10
N PHE A 103 16.59 -8.29 -4.81
CA PHE A 103 15.26 -8.06 -4.22
C PHE A 103 15.04 -6.58 -3.96
N VAL A 104 13.84 -6.07 -4.16
CA VAL A 104 13.53 -4.68 -3.82
C VAL A 104 13.16 -4.57 -2.34
N ARG A 105 13.55 -3.49 -1.65
CA ARG A 105 13.09 -3.25 -0.27
C ARG A 105 11.58 -2.95 -0.23
N ILE A 106 10.88 -3.43 0.80
CA ILE A 106 9.44 -3.13 0.97
C ILE A 106 9.25 -1.61 1.08
N GLY A 107 8.23 -1.05 0.44
CA GLY A 107 8.01 0.41 0.38
C GLY A 107 8.69 1.12 -0.81
N THR A 108 9.50 0.42 -1.60
CA THR A 108 10.12 1.04 -2.78
C THR A 108 9.11 1.20 -3.92
N ALA A 109 8.79 2.45 -4.27
CA ALA A 109 8.00 2.75 -5.45
C ALA A 109 8.72 2.35 -6.76
N TYR A 110 7.94 2.08 -7.81
CA TYR A 110 8.44 1.58 -9.09
C TYR A 110 9.61 2.39 -9.68
N ARG A 111 9.46 3.72 -9.78
CA ARG A 111 10.48 4.60 -10.36
C ARG A 111 11.79 4.59 -9.56
N GLU A 112 11.69 4.26 -8.27
CA GLU A 112 12.85 4.14 -7.42
C GLU A 112 13.43 2.73 -7.46
N ALA A 113 12.63 1.69 -7.71
CA ALA A 113 13.11 0.31 -7.79
C ALA A 113 14.25 0.13 -8.79
N LEU A 114 14.34 0.98 -9.82
CA LEU A 114 15.44 0.97 -10.80
C LEU A 114 16.81 1.40 -10.24
N LYS A 115 16.87 2.07 -9.08
CA LYS A 115 18.14 2.51 -8.49
C LYS A 115 18.78 1.39 -7.68
N GLU A 116 20.06 1.11 -7.97
CA GLU A 116 20.84 0.02 -7.36
C GLU A 116 20.79 -0.01 -5.82
N GLN A 117 20.77 1.16 -5.19
CA GLN A 117 20.70 1.33 -3.73
C GLN A 117 19.41 0.82 -3.06
N ASN A 118 18.38 0.47 -3.85
CA ASN A 118 17.09 0.01 -3.34
C ASN A 118 16.95 -1.50 -3.29
N TYR A 119 18.01 -2.16 -3.70
CA TYR A 119 18.06 -3.59 -3.77
C TYR A 119 18.72 -4.22 -2.55
N PHE A 120 18.34 -5.45 -2.28
CA PHE A 120 18.82 -6.31 -1.23
C PHE A 120 19.23 -7.65 -1.85
N SER A 121 20.42 -8.11 -1.53
CA SER A 121 20.86 -9.49 -1.76
C SER A 121 22.01 -9.77 -0.79
N PRO A 122 21.95 -10.83 0.02
CA PRO A 122 23.06 -11.19 0.89
C PRO A 122 24.17 -11.95 0.15
N ILE A 123 25.38 -11.88 0.68
CA ILE A 123 26.51 -12.72 0.27
C ILE A 123 26.49 -14.06 1.01
N ILE A 124 26.95 -15.12 0.35
CA ILE A 124 27.02 -16.46 0.96
C ILE A 124 28.34 -16.61 1.73
N ILE A 125 28.23 -17.00 2.99
CA ILE A 125 29.34 -17.36 3.86
C ILE A 125 29.33 -18.87 4.06
N ASN A 126 30.44 -19.53 3.72
CA ASN A 126 30.68 -20.93 4.09
C ASN A 126 31.13 -20.97 5.55
N GLY A 127 30.21 -21.29 6.46
CA GLY A 127 30.48 -21.22 7.89
C GLY A 127 29.21 -21.16 8.72
N SER A 128 29.39 -21.13 10.04
CA SER A 128 28.32 -20.89 10.99
C SER A 128 28.08 -19.39 11.20
N LEU A 129 26.93 -19.08 11.78
CA LEU A 129 26.65 -17.72 12.27
C LEU A 129 27.74 -17.22 13.25
N PRO A 130 27.94 -15.89 13.37
CA PRO A 130 28.86 -15.32 14.34
C PRO A 130 28.43 -15.69 15.77
N ILE A 131 29.38 -15.92 16.66
CA ILE A 131 29.08 -16.26 18.06
C ILE A 131 28.42 -15.05 18.74
N SER A 132 27.44 -15.30 19.62
CA SER A 132 26.83 -14.24 20.43
C SER A 132 27.85 -13.68 21.42
N ASP A 133 28.34 -12.48 21.16
CA ASP A 133 29.38 -11.80 21.94
C ASP A 133 29.16 -10.27 21.97
N LYS A 134 30.13 -9.49 22.48
CA LYS A 134 30.04 -8.01 22.51
C LYS A 134 29.92 -7.38 21.11
N ASN A 135 30.36 -8.07 20.06
CA ASN A 135 30.35 -7.59 18.69
C ASN A 135 29.14 -8.04 17.88
N THR A 136 28.31 -8.92 18.44
CA THR A 136 27.18 -9.56 17.74
C THR A 136 25.90 -9.46 18.54
N ILE A 137 24.84 -8.91 17.96
CA ILE A 137 23.50 -8.91 18.55
C ILE A 137 22.56 -9.81 17.75
N TYR A 138 21.75 -10.60 18.46
CA TYR A 138 20.71 -11.43 17.88
C TYR A 138 19.32 -10.85 18.15
N LEU A 139 18.60 -10.59 17.07
CA LEU A 139 17.26 -9.99 17.07
C LEU A 139 16.22 -11.08 16.78
N SER A 140 15.40 -11.39 17.79
CA SER A 140 14.37 -12.43 17.73
C SER A 140 13.08 -11.97 17.05
N THR A 141 12.75 -10.68 17.18
CA THR A 141 11.57 -10.06 16.59
C THR A 141 11.65 -10.06 15.06
N LEU A 142 10.50 -10.17 14.38
CA LEU A 142 10.42 -9.99 12.94
C LEU A 142 10.87 -8.57 12.55
N HIS A 143 11.88 -8.50 11.69
CA HIS A 143 12.29 -7.26 11.07
C HIS A 143 11.83 -7.21 9.62
N VAL A 144 11.38 -6.06 9.17
CA VAL A 144 10.98 -5.81 7.78
C VAL A 144 11.99 -4.87 7.18
N LEU A 145 12.76 -5.36 6.20
CA LEU A 145 13.68 -4.52 5.45
C LEU A 145 12.86 -3.57 4.57
N TRP A 146 12.82 -2.34 5.03
CA TRP A 146 11.93 -1.31 4.54
C TRP A 146 12.72 -0.14 3.97
N LYS A 147 12.15 0.49 2.96
CA LYS A 147 12.59 1.76 2.42
C LYS A 147 11.45 2.74 2.54
N TRP A 148 11.71 3.83 3.24
CA TRP A 148 10.78 4.93 3.30
C TRP A 148 10.65 5.62 1.95
N PHE A 149 9.41 5.97 1.59
CA PHE A 149 9.11 6.68 0.36
C PHE A 149 9.53 8.16 0.45
N ASN A 150 10.68 8.51 -0.11
CA ASN A 150 11.26 9.85 -0.03
C ASN A 150 10.72 10.81 -1.10
N LEU A 151 9.52 11.37 -0.89
CA LEU A 151 9.08 12.53 -1.64
C LEU A 151 9.35 13.85 -0.88
N PRO A 152 9.61 14.96 -1.62
CA PRO A 152 9.75 16.30 -1.04
C PRO A 152 8.50 16.75 -0.28
N ASN A 153 7.33 16.28 -0.73
CA ASN A 153 6.03 16.56 -0.12
C ASN A 153 5.40 15.23 0.29
N PHE A 154 5.16 15.08 1.58
CA PHE A 154 4.53 13.88 2.14
C PHE A 154 3.20 13.57 1.42
N ASN A 155 3.04 12.32 0.96
CA ASN A 155 1.84 11.84 0.29
C ASN A 155 1.27 10.64 1.06
N LEU A 156 0.15 10.87 1.75
CA LEU A 156 -0.52 9.85 2.57
C LEU A 156 -0.99 8.65 1.74
N GLY A 157 -1.38 8.84 0.48
CA GLY A 157 -1.79 7.73 -0.39
C GLY A 157 -0.63 6.78 -0.68
N HIS A 158 0.54 7.31 -1.05
CA HIS A 158 1.74 6.49 -1.23
C HIS A 158 2.18 5.83 0.07
N THR A 159 2.17 6.56 1.19
CA THR A 159 2.54 5.97 2.48
C THR A 159 1.59 4.85 2.87
N LEU A 160 0.28 5.08 2.81
CA LEU A 160 -0.72 4.08 3.17
C LEU A 160 -0.60 2.82 2.31
N TRP A 161 -0.47 2.98 1.00
CA TRP A 161 -0.51 1.84 0.09
C TRP A 161 0.88 1.24 -0.15
N GLU A 162 1.86 2.02 -0.63
CA GLU A 162 3.20 1.48 -0.94
C GLU A 162 4.00 1.10 0.31
N ASP A 163 3.89 1.82 1.43
CA ASP A 163 4.62 1.49 2.66
C ASP A 163 3.82 0.56 3.58
N ILE A 164 2.69 1.04 4.14
CA ILE A 164 1.95 0.33 5.20
C ILE A 164 1.29 -0.93 4.64
N ALA A 165 0.48 -0.80 3.57
CA ALA A 165 -0.25 -1.93 3.01
C ALA A 165 0.69 -2.98 2.42
N SER A 166 1.76 -2.58 1.71
CA SER A 166 2.74 -3.53 1.19
C SER A 166 3.42 -4.33 2.30
N THR A 167 3.73 -3.69 3.43
CA THR A 167 4.29 -4.39 4.59
C THR A 167 3.28 -5.37 5.19
N TYR A 168 2.02 -4.96 5.35
CA TYR A 168 0.94 -5.84 5.84
C TYR A 168 0.74 -7.05 4.94
N ILE A 169 0.58 -6.80 3.65
CA ILE A 169 0.36 -7.82 2.64
C ILE A 169 1.56 -8.77 2.57
N SER A 170 2.79 -8.27 2.69
CA SER A 170 4.01 -9.07 2.79
C SER A 170 3.99 -10.05 3.93
N MET A 171 3.68 -9.58 5.14
CA MET A 171 3.62 -10.46 6.31
C MET A 171 2.47 -11.47 6.21
N MET A 172 1.29 -11.04 5.77
CA MET A 172 0.13 -11.91 5.63
C MET A 172 0.38 -13.03 4.61
N ARG A 173 0.96 -12.72 3.44
CA ARG A 173 1.24 -13.71 2.39
C ARG A 173 2.20 -14.81 2.81
N LEU A 174 3.15 -14.48 3.67
CA LEU A 174 4.12 -15.43 4.19
C LEU A 174 3.66 -16.07 5.50
N ASN A 175 2.47 -15.71 6.01
CA ASN A 175 1.90 -16.13 7.29
C ASN A 175 2.83 -15.83 8.49
N VAL A 176 3.37 -14.61 8.54
CA VAL A 176 4.32 -14.15 9.56
C VAL A 176 3.89 -12.81 10.17
N TYR A 177 2.59 -12.52 10.12
CA TYR A 177 2.05 -11.29 10.68
C TYR A 177 2.41 -11.15 12.16
N SER A 178 3.04 -10.03 12.51
CA SER A 178 3.36 -9.68 13.88
C SER A 178 3.12 -8.20 14.11
N ARG A 179 2.37 -7.89 15.17
CA ARG A 179 2.18 -6.52 15.67
C ARG A 179 3.46 -5.93 16.26
N LYS A 180 4.39 -6.80 16.66
CA LYS A 180 5.68 -6.42 17.22
C LYS A 180 6.75 -6.22 16.13
N ALA A 181 6.40 -6.35 14.85
CA ALA A 181 7.35 -6.20 13.76
C ALA A 181 8.05 -4.83 13.79
N VAL A 182 9.32 -4.82 13.41
CA VAL A 182 10.18 -3.63 13.37
C VAL A 182 10.45 -3.26 11.92
N LEU A 183 10.19 -2.01 11.54
CA LEU A 183 10.65 -1.50 10.25
C LEU A 183 12.13 -1.16 10.34
N LEU A 184 12.93 -1.87 9.54
CA LEU A 184 14.37 -1.73 9.48
C LEU A 184 14.77 -0.98 8.22
N SER A 185 15.41 0.18 8.38
CA SER A 185 16.04 0.91 7.29
C SER A 185 17.55 0.66 7.26
N LEU A 186 18.14 0.67 6.07
CA LEU A 186 19.61 0.64 5.89
C LEU A 186 20.26 1.97 6.27
N TYR A 187 19.51 3.06 6.17
CA TYR A 187 19.99 4.42 6.38
C TYR A 187 19.16 5.11 7.47
N PRO A 188 19.77 6.03 8.25
CA PRO A 188 19.02 6.81 9.22
C PRO A 188 17.93 7.61 8.52
N LEU A 189 16.75 7.64 9.14
CA LEU A 189 15.68 8.55 8.73
C LEU A 189 16.09 9.97 9.12
N PRO A 190 15.84 10.98 8.27
CA PRO A 190 15.94 12.36 8.71
C PRO A 190 15.06 12.59 9.95
N ASN A 191 15.57 13.30 10.97
CA ASN A 191 14.90 13.46 12.27
C ASN A 191 13.45 13.97 12.15
N ASN A 192 13.21 14.93 11.25
CA ASN A 192 11.87 15.47 10.97
C ASN A 192 10.93 14.46 10.32
N LYS A 193 11.45 13.49 9.56
CA LYS A 193 10.64 12.48 8.89
C LYS A 193 10.31 11.32 9.82
N SER A 194 11.20 10.95 10.73
CA SER A 194 10.94 9.90 11.73
C SER A 194 9.67 10.21 12.56
N SER A 195 9.53 11.45 13.04
CA SER A 195 8.36 11.89 13.80
C SER A 195 7.09 11.94 12.95
N GLU A 196 7.19 12.40 11.70
CA GLU A 196 6.06 12.43 10.78
C GLU A 196 5.56 11.01 10.47
N TYR A 197 6.46 10.10 10.09
CA TYR A 197 6.14 8.70 9.83
C TYR A 197 5.52 8.02 11.04
N SER A 198 6.12 8.20 12.22
CA SER A 198 5.57 7.66 13.47
C SER A 198 4.14 8.16 13.71
N ARG A 199 3.88 9.45 13.50
CA ARG A 199 2.55 10.06 13.61
C ARG A 199 1.54 9.47 12.61
N ILE A 200 1.96 9.17 11.38
CA ILE A 200 1.03 8.63 10.37
C ILE A 200 0.71 7.18 10.65
N PHE A 201 1.70 6.35 10.94
CA PHE A 201 1.44 4.96 11.26
C PHE A 201 0.62 4.82 12.53
N SER A 202 0.84 5.68 13.54
CA SER A 202 -0.01 5.71 14.73
C SER A 202 -1.44 6.15 14.44
N GLN A 203 -1.65 7.01 13.43
CA GLN A 203 -2.99 7.39 12.97
C GLN A 203 -3.65 6.29 12.14
N VAL A 204 -2.92 5.56 11.30
CA VAL A 204 -3.51 4.53 10.42
C VAL A 204 -3.80 3.24 11.20
N LEU A 205 -2.79 2.71 11.89
CA LEU A 205 -2.87 1.52 12.73
C LEU A 205 -1.67 1.45 13.70
N PRO A 206 -1.79 1.92 14.95
CA PRO A 206 -0.67 2.01 15.88
C PRO A 206 -0.07 0.66 16.29
N SER A 207 -0.80 -0.44 16.09
CA SER A 207 -0.34 -1.79 16.44
C SER A 207 0.44 -2.49 15.34
N PHE A 208 0.63 -1.87 14.17
CA PHE A 208 1.26 -2.58 13.05
C PHE A 208 2.79 -2.64 13.19
N ILE A 209 3.40 -1.58 13.75
CA ILE A 209 4.85 -1.44 13.91
C ILE A 209 5.15 -0.77 15.24
N ASN A 210 5.82 -1.48 16.12
CA ASN A 210 6.22 -0.97 17.43
C ASN A 210 7.46 -0.07 17.36
N LYS A 211 8.27 -0.16 16.28
CA LYS A 211 9.54 0.56 16.19
C LYS A 211 10.05 0.73 14.76
N TYR A 212 10.62 1.90 14.51
CA TYR A 212 11.48 2.18 13.35
C TYR A 212 12.91 2.15 13.83
N LEU A 213 13.76 1.39 13.16
CA LEU A 213 15.19 1.34 13.46
C LEU A 213 16.00 1.45 12.18
N SER A 214 17.11 2.13 12.28
CA SER A 214 18.20 2.07 11.31
C SER A 214 19.19 0.99 11.73
N LEU A 215 19.83 0.32 10.77
CA LEU A 215 20.99 -0.52 11.05
C LEU A 215 22.12 0.24 11.75
N ASN A 216 22.18 1.57 11.56
CA ASN A 216 23.16 2.42 12.24
C ASN A 216 22.89 2.60 13.74
N ASP A 217 21.66 2.32 14.22
CA ASP A 217 21.29 2.49 15.62
C ASP A 217 21.90 1.40 16.53
N TYR A 218 22.32 0.27 15.95
CA TYR A 218 22.99 -0.81 16.66
C TYR A 218 24.49 -0.54 16.78
N LYS A 219 25.07 -0.71 17.97
CA LYS A 219 26.52 -0.50 18.19
C LYS A 219 27.38 -1.68 17.74
N ASN A 220 26.81 -2.89 17.75
CA ASN A 220 27.46 -4.15 17.39
C ASN A 220 27.93 -4.15 15.93
N ARG A 221 29.05 -4.81 15.63
CA ARG A 221 29.52 -5.03 14.26
C ARG A 221 28.54 -5.89 13.47
N TYR A 222 28.10 -6.99 14.07
CA TYR A 222 27.15 -7.92 13.48
C TYR A 222 25.76 -7.71 14.09
N VAL A 223 24.77 -7.53 13.22
CA VAL A 223 23.36 -7.50 13.59
C VAL A 223 22.69 -8.71 12.95
N CYS A 224 22.43 -9.74 13.74
CA CYS A 224 21.86 -11.01 13.30
C CYS A 224 20.35 -11.04 13.54
N PHE A 225 19.61 -11.44 12.52
CA PHE A 225 18.15 -11.51 12.51
C PHE A 225 17.73 -12.97 12.50
N LYS A 226 16.97 -13.40 13.52
CA LYS A 226 16.28 -14.69 13.45
C LYS A 226 15.27 -14.70 12.31
N GLN A 227 14.64 -13.55 12.05
CA GLN A 227 13.62 -13.37 11.02
C GLN A 227 13.73 -11.99 10.36
N LEU A 228 14.05 -11.96 9.07
CA LEU A 228 14.11 -10.75 8.24
C LEU A 228 13.24 -10.91 6.99
N LEU A 229 12.20 -10.11 6.90
CA LEU A 229 11.33 -10.01 5.74
C LEU A 229 11.92 -8.99 4.75
N ALA A 230 12.13 -9.40 3.49
CA ALA A 230 12.63 -8.52 2.44
C ALA A 230 12.02 -8.91 1.07
N GLY A 231 12.13 -8.01 0.09
CA GLY A 231 11.54 -8.20 -1.23
C GLY A 231 10.34 -7.28 -1.48
N GLY A 232 10.02 -7.01 -2.74
CA GLY A 232 8.88 -6.20 -3.11
C GLY A 232 7.81 -7.13 -3.63
N ASN A 233 6.69 -7.32 -2.92
CA ASN A 233 5.59 -8.11 -3.49
C ASN A 233 4.50 -7.24 -4.10
N VAL A 234 4.34 -5.98 -3.67
CA VAL A 234 3.25 -5.11 -4.12
C VAL A 234 3.79 -3.84 -4.77
N LYS A 235 3.73 -3.81 -6.10
CA LYS A 235 3.85 -2.57 -6.86
C LYS A 235 2.44 -2.03 -7.14
N ILE A 236 1.84 -1.44 -6.12
CA ILE A 236 0.40 -1.10 -6.09
C ILE A 236 -0.02 -0.16 -7.23
N PHE A 237 0.90 0.67 -7.72
CA PHE A 237 0.63 1.68 -8.75
C PHE A 237 1.13 1.30 -10.16
N ASP A 238 1.58 0.06 -10.39
CA ASP A 238 2.38 -0.28 -11.58
C ASP A 238 1.58 -1.01 -12.68
N TYR A 239 1.18 -2.27 -12.50
CA TYR A 239 0.52 -3.07 -13.55
C TYR A 239 -0.48 -4.07 -13.01
N GLU A 240 -1.69 -4.06 -13.57
CA GLU A 240 -2.84 -4.90 -13.19
C GLU A 240 -2.55 -6.41 -13.11
N GLU A 241 -1.77 -6.94 -14.06
CA GLU A 241 -1.41 -8.37 -14.12
C GLU A 241 -0.60 -8.84 -12.89
N SER A 242 0.17 -7.95 -12.27
CA SER A 242 0.97 -8.30 -11.09
C SER A 242 0.13 -8.43 -9.81
N ILE A 243 -1.18 -8.16 -9.88
CA ILE A 243 -2.00 -7.83 -8.71
C ILE A 243 -3.31 -8.64 -8.60
N GLN A 244 -3.62 -9.48 -9.59
CA GLN A 244 -4.77 -10.41 -9.51
C GLN A 244 -4.67 -11.32 -8.28
N GLY A 245 -5.81 -11.52 -7.59
CA GLY A 245 -5.93 -12.45 -6.46
C GLY A 245 -5.49 -11.87 -5.12
N ARG A 246 -5.30 -10.54 -5.02
CA ARG A 246 -4.90 -9.84 -3.78
C ARG A 246 -6.03 -9.08 -3.13
N GLU A 247 -7.20 -9.05 -3.74
CA GLU A 247 -8.38 -8.30 -3.33
C GLU A 247 -8.78 -8.65 -1.89
N SER A 248 -8.70 -9.93 -1.52
CA SER A 248 -8.98 -10.39 -0.15
C SER A 248 -8.00 -9.82 0.88
N LEU A 249 -6.71 -9.69 0.54
CA LEU A 249 -5.69 -9.12 1.43
C LEU A 249 -5.90 -7.62 1.60
N PHE A 250 -6.21 -6.91 0.52
CA PHE A 250 -6.57 -5.48 0.57
C PHE A 250 -7.85 -5.25 1.36
N TYR A 251 -8.86 -6.10 1.19
CA TYR A 251 -10.11 -6.04 1.94
C TYR A 251 -9.90 -6.30 3.43
N ASN A 252 -9.04 -7.25 3.79
CA ASN A 252 -8.67 -7.53 5.17
C ASN A 252 -7.92 -6.35 5.81
N PHE A 253 -6.96 -5.78 5.09
CA PHE A 253 -6.23 -4.59 5.53
C PHE A 253 -7.17 -3.40 5.78
N ARG A 254 -8.05 -3.11 4.82
CA ARG A 254 -9.12 -2.10 4.94
C ARG A 254 -10.00 -2.35 6.16
N THR A 255 -10.47 -3.57 6.32
CA THR A 255 -11.37 -3.97 7.42
C THR A 255 -10.71 -3.76 8.78
N MET A 256 -9.44 -4.13 8.90
CA MET A 256 -8.65 -3.93 10.10
C MET A 256 -8.54 -2.45 10.47
N ILE A 257 -8.24 -1.57 9.50
CA ILE A 257 -8.16 -0.12 9.71
C ILE A 257 -9.52 0.43 10.18
N LEU A 258 -10.61 0.10 9.48
CA LEU A 258 -11.94 0.61 9.84
C LEU A 258 -12.36 0.18 11.25
N LYS A 259 -12.16 -1.10 11.59
CA LYS A 259 -12.44 -1.61 12.95
C LYS A 259 -11.59 -0.93 14.01
N TYR A 260 -10.31 -0.70 13.74
CA TYR A 260 -9.42 0.00 14.65
C TYR A 260 -9.92 1.42 14.97
N HIS A 261 -10.50 2.10 13.97
CA HIS A 261 -11.11 3.43 14.12
C HIS A 261 -12.57 3.42 14.61
N GLY A 262 -13.04 2.28 15.13
CA GLY A 262 -14.38 2.14 15.72
C GLY A 262 -15.52 2.17 14.71
N ILE A 263 -15.25 1.89 13.43
CA ILE A 263 -16.27 1.84 12.38
C ILE A 263 -16.86 0.43 12.33
N ASP A 264 -18.15 0.33 12.62
CA ASP A 264 -18.88 -0.93 12.54
C ASP A 264 -19.27 -1.26 11.10
N LEU A 265 -18.71 -2.35 10.60
CA LEU A 265 -18.95 -2.82 9.24
C LEU A 265 -20.27 -3.59 9.06
N LYS A 266 -20.94 -3.95 10.17
CA LYS A 266 -22.22 -4.66 10.15
C LYS A 266 -23.39 -3.76 9.77
N HIS A 267 -23.25 -2.45 10.00
CA HIS A 267 -24.28 -1.45 9.73
C HIS A 267 -23.83 -0.51 8.61
N PRO A 268 -23.83 -0.95 7.35
CA PRO A 268 -23.54 -0.07 6.23
C PRO A 268 -24.62 1.03 6.12
N PRO A 269 -24.32 2.17 5.48
CA PRO A 269 -25.33 3.21 5.24
C PRO A 269 -26.53 2.65 4.49
N THR A 270 -27.74 3.04 4.90
CA THR A 270 -28.99 2.63 4.25
C THR A 270 -29.61 3.73 3.40
N LYS A 271 -29.16 4.98 3.59
CA LYS A 271 -29.60 6.18 2.88
C LYS A 271 -28.46 6.74 2.05
N HIS A 272 -28.83 7.39 0.95
CA HIS A 272 -27.86 8.09 0.11
C HIS A 272 -27.24 9.28 0.82
N ARG A 273 -25.96 9.50 0.51
CA ARG A 273 -25.19 10.69 0.86
C ARG A 273 -24.18 10.96 -0.25
N ILE A 274 -24.13 12.21 -0.70
CA ILE A 274 -23.14 12.69 -1.66
C ILE A 274 -22.05 13.45 -0.91
N LEU A 275 -20.80 13.09 -1.15
CA LEU A 275 -19.64 13.73 -0.55
C LEU A 275 -18.72 14.30 -1.63
N LEU A 276 -18.54 15.61 -1.62
CA LEU A 276 -17.60 16.33 -2.48
C LEU A 276 -16.25 16.47 -1.76
N VAL A 277 -15.16 16.06 -2.43
CA VAL A 277 -13.80 16.23 -1.90
C VAL A 277 -13.22 17.56 -2.35
N ASN A 278 -12.96 18.44 -1.39
CA ASN A 278 -12.23 19.67 -1.62
C ASN A 278 -10.73 19.48 -1.41
N LYS A 279 -9.97 19.75 -2.48
CA LYS A 279 -8.50 19.65 -2.53
C LYS A 279 -7.77 20.98 -2.45
N THR A 280 -8.45 22.08 -2.12
CA THR A 280 -7.81 23.41 -2.02
C THR A 280 -6.58 23.42 -1.11
N HIS A 281 -6.52 22.51 -0.14
CA HIS A 281 -5.37 22.29 0.73
C HIS A 281 -4.65 20.97 0.41
N SER A 282 -4.28 20.73 -0.86
CA SER A 282 -3.63 19.48 -1.28
C SER A 282 -2.15 19.44 -0.86
N GLY A 283 -1.89 18.97 0.35
CA GLY A 283 -0.55 18.72 0.87
C GLY A 283 -0.55 18.78 2.39
N TRP A 284 0.14 17.85 3.06
CA TRP A 284 0.45 18.02 4.49
C TRP A 284 1.57 19.06 4.72
N ASP A 285 2.19 19.54 3.63
CA ASP A 285 3.02 20.75 3.64
C ASP A 285 2.11 21.99 3.54
N LYS A 286 2.26 22.89 4.51
CA LYS A 286 1.54 24.19 4.61
C LYS A 286 1.80 25.13 3.43
N ARG A 287 2.71 24.80 2.50
CA ARG A 287 3.18 25.68 1.42
C ARG A 287 2.54 25.48 0.05
N VAL A 288 1.57 24.56 -0.12
CA VAL A 288 1.05 24.23 -1.45
C VAL A 288 -0.27 24.96 -1.77
N ARG A 289 -0.20 25.81 -2.81
CA ARG A 289 -1.33 26.45 -3.51
C ARG A 289 -2.27 25.40 -4.11
N THR A 290 -3.56 25.72 -4.21
CA THR A 290 -4.65 24.94 -4.83
C THR A 290 -4.17 24.21 -6.09
N ARG A 291 -4.05 22.89 -6.06
CA ARG A 291 -3.70 22.10 -7.25
C ARG A 291 -4.66 20.93 -7.39
N ARG A 292 -5.21 20.71 -8.59
CA ARG A 292 -6.09 19.57 -8.90
C ARG A 292 -7.35 19.55 -8.03
N THR A 293 -8.07 20.66 -7.99
CA THR A 293 -9.31 20.81 -7.23
C THR A 293 -10.53 20.85 -8.15
N ILE A 294 -11.70 21.07 -7.57
CA ILE A 294 -12.92 21.43 -8.30
C ILE A 294 -12.99 22.95 -8.27
N PHE A 295 -12.86 23.59 -9.43
CA PHE A 295 -12.84 25.06 -9.53
C PHE A 295 -14.17 25.67 -9.10
N ASN A 296 -15.27 25.18 -9.66
CA ASN A 296 -16.62 25.66 -9.38
C ASN A 296 -17.32 24.86 -8.26
N LEU A 297 -16.59 24.49 -7.20
CA LEU A 297 -17.10 23.60 -6.14
C LEU A 297 -18.38 24.11 -5.47
N ALA A 298 -18.46 25.41 -5.20
CA ALA A 298 -19.64 26.01 -4.56
C ALA A 298 -20.89 25.89 -5.44
N GLU A 299 -20.76 26.17 -6.74
CA GLU A 299 -21.83 25.99 -7.72
C GLU A 299 -22.26 24.53 -7.83
N VAL A 300 -21.30 23.60 -7.83
CA VAL A 300 -21.58 22.15 -7.86
C VAL A 300 -22.39 21.75 -6.64
N LYS A 301 -21.98 22.16 -5.43
CA LYS A 301 -22.71 21.86 -4.21
C LYS A 301 -24.16 22.37 -4.28
N LEU A 302 -24.35 23.65 -4.61
CA LEU A 302 -25.67 24.27 -4.72
C LEU A 302 -26.56 23.58 -5.75
N TYR A 303 -25.99 23.23 -6.91
CA TYR A 303 -26.69 22.49 -7.95
C TYR A 303 -27.17 21.12 -7.44
N LEU A 304 -26.32 20.38 -6.73
CA LEU A 304 -26.66 19.05 -6.21
C LEU A 304 -27.71 19.12 -5.09
N GLU A 305 -27.60 20.08 -4.17
CA GLU A 305 -28.60 20.29 -3.12
C GLU A 305 -29.97 20.62 -3.69
N LYS A 306 -30.02 21.45 -4.75
CA LYS A 306 -31.27 21.77 -5.45
C LYS A 306 -31.82 20.58 -6.24
N THR A 307 -30.95 19.79 -6.87
CA THR A 307 -31.36 18.67 -7.76
C THR A 307 -31.80 17.45 -6.95
N TYR A 308 -31.18 17.22 -5.78
CA TYR A 308 -31.43 16.06 -4.92
C TYR A 308 -31.75 16.50 -3.48
N PRO A 309 -32.91 17.16 -3.24
CA PRO A 309 -33.21 17.80 -1.95
C PRO A 309 -33.27 16.81 -0.76
N ASN A 310 -33.54 15.53 -1.03
CA ASN A 310 -33.62 14.48 -0.01
C ASN A 310 -32.29 13.77 0.26
N ILE A 311 -31.23 14.11 -0.48
CA ILE A 311 -29.91 13.49 -0.35
C ILE A 311 -28.95 14.52 0.26
N PRO A 312 -28.39 14.28 1.46
CA PRO A 312 -27.38 15.15 2.03
C PRO A 312 -26.17 15.30 1.10
N VAL A 313 -25.77 16.55 0.85
CA VAL A 313 -24.60 16.91 0.05
C VAL A 313 -23.59 17.64 0.91
N ASP A 314 -22.49 16.97 1.23
CA ASP A 314 -21.45 17.52 2.08
C ASP A 314 -20.17 17.80 1.29
N VAL A 315 -19.36 18.73 1.80
CA VAL A 315 -18.00 18.99 1.33
C VAL A 315 -17.04 18.68 2.45
N ILE A 316 -15.99 17.91 2.17
CA ILE A 316 -14.88 17.70 3.11
C ILE A 316 -13.58 18.25 2.57
N VAL A 317 -12.76 18.78 3.47
CA VAL A 317 -11.34 19.07 3.24
C VAL A 317 -10.55 18.05 4.06
N PRO A 318 -10.14 16.90 3.50
CA PRO A 318 -9.59 15.78 4.28
C PRO A 318 -8.41 16.18 5.16
N GLN A 319 -7.54 17.07 4.69
CA GLN A 319 -6.36 17.54 5.44
C GLN A 319 -6.70 18.31 6.72
N GLN A 320 -7.90 18.84 6.83
CA GLN A 320 -8.36 19.56 8.02
C GLN A 320 -9.03 18.62 9.05
N LEU A 321 -9.18 17.33 8.72
CA LEU A 321 -9.82 16.35 9.57
C LEU A 321 -8.80 15.33 10.10
N PRO A 322 -8.91 14.90 11.37
CA PRO A 322 -8.20 13.71 11.85
C PRO A 322 -8.51 12.49 10.98
N PHE A 323 -7.55 11.58 10.82
CA PHE A 323 -7.71 10.40 9.95
C PHE A 323 -8.94 9.56 10.32
N SER A 324 -9.21 9.36 11.61
CA SER A 324 -10.39 8.65 12.10
C SER A 324 -11.70 9.31 11.64
N GLN A 325 -11.76 10.64 11.63
CA GLN A 325 -12.92 11.38 11.14
C GLN A 325 -13.05 11.27 9.62
N GLN A 326 -11.94 11.36 8.87
CA GLN A 326 -11.95 11.11 7.42
C GLN A 326 -12.57 9.74 7.09
N LEU A 327 -12.18 8.69 7.82
CA LEU A 327 -12.74 7.35 7.62
C LEU A 327 -14.23 7.27 7.96
N LYS A 328 -14.68 7.95 9.03
CA LYS A 328 -16.10 8.01 9.38
C LYS A 328 -16.93 8.70 8.30
N GLU A 329 -16.45 9.82 7.77
CA GLU A 329 -17.13 10.55 6.70
C GLU A 329 -17.20 9.70 5.42
N LEU A 330 -16.09 9.06 5.04
CA LEU A 330 -16.05 8.17 3.88
C LEU A 330 -16.95 6.96 4.05
N TYR A 331 -16.94 6.30 5.21
CA TYR A 331 -17.75 5.10 5.42
C TYR A 331 -19.27 5.39 5.40
N LYS A 332 -19.68 6.61 5.75
CA LYS A 332 -21.07 7.08 5.64
C LYS A 332 -21.48 7.47 4.22
N THR A 333 -20.54 7.54 3.28
CA THR A 333 -20.77 8.09 1.94
C THR A 333 -21.18 7.02 0.95
N THR A 334 -22.31 7.20 0.26
CA THR A 334 -22.73 6.28 -0.81
C THR A 334 -22.25 6.75 -2.18
N ILE A 335 -22.07 8.05 -2.40
CA ILE A 335 -21.56 8.64 -3.64
C ILE A 335 -20.44 9.62 -3.29
N LEU A 336 -19.21 9.28 -3.61
CA LEU A 336 -18.05 10.17 -3.46
C LEU A 336 -17.76 10.84 -4.80
N ILE A 337 -17.55 12.14 -4.80
CA ILE A 337 -17.10 12.90 -5.96
C ILE A 337 -15.73 13.50 -5.62
N THR A 338 -14.70 13.11 -6.37
CA THR A 338 -13.32 13.50 -6.05
C THR A 338 -12.49 13.79 -7.30
N PRO A 339 -11.63 14.82 -7.29
CA PRO A 339 -10.53 14.91 -8.26
C PRO A 339 -9.57 13.73 -8.10
N CYS A 340 -8.85 13.33 -9.16
CA CYS A 340 -7.77 12.35 -9.08
C CYS A 340 -6.55 12.86 -8.28
N GLY A 341 -5.63 11.98 -7.89
CA GLY A 341 -4.45 12.32 -7.09
C GLY A 341 -4.60 11.94 -5.60
N GLY A 342 -3.53 11.49 -4.94
CA GLY A 342 -3.27 11.60 -3.50
C GLY A 342 -4.41 11.25 -2.52
N ILE A 343 -5.40 12.14 -2.36
CA ILE A 343 -6.61 11.92 -1.53
C ILE A 343 -7.53 10.85 -2.11
N SER A 344 -7.56 10.65 -3.43
CA SER A 344 -8.31 9.56 -4.06
C SER A 344 -7.85 8.17 -3.57
N ALA A 345 -6.68 8.10 -2.91
CA ALA A 345 -6.22 6.92 -2.19
C ALA A 345 -7.14 6.51 -1.02
N PHE A 346 -8.11 7.32 -0.60
CA PHE A 346 -9.08 6.94 0.42
C PHE A 346 -10.37 6.33 -0.11
N ILE A 347 -10.58 6.32 -1.44
CA ILE A 347 -11.70 5.63 -2.10
C ILE A 347 -11.91 4.23 -1.51
N PRO A 348 -10.87 3.41 -1.28
CA PRO A 348 -11.02 2.07 -0.69
C PRO A 348 -11.85 2.00 0.60
N PHE A 349 -11.92 3.07 1.40
CA PHE A 349 -12.66 3.09 2.66
C PHE A 349 -14.15 3.36 2.54
N LEU A 350 -14.65 3.69 1.34
CA LEU A 350 -16.09 3.75 1.07
C LEU A 350 -16.78 2.43 1.42
N PRO A 351 -18.06 2.45 1.83
CA PRO A 351 -18.82 1.25 2.15
C PRO A 351 -19.04 0.39 0.90
N ARG A 352 -19.45 -0.87 1.09
CA ARG A 352 -19.77 -1.76 -0.02
C ARG A 352 -20.91 -1.16 -0.85
N ARG A 353 -20.83 -1.30 -2.18
CA ARG A 353 -21.80 -0.77 -3.17
C ARG A 353 -21.83 0.75 -3.28
N ALA A 354 -20.91 1.46 -2.62
CA ALA A 354 -20.74 2.89 -2.88
C ALA A 354 -20.22 3.14 -4.29
N TYR A 355 -20.48 4.34 -4.78
CA TYR A 355 -19.97 4.87 -6.03
C TYR A 355 -18.89 5.90 -5.75
N ALA A 356 -17.82 5.86 -6.55
CA ALA A 356 -16.82 6.91 -6.62
C ALA A 356 -16.86 7.51 -8.02
N ILE A 357 -17.30 8.76 -8.13
CA ILE A 357 -17.20 9.59 -9.33
C ILE A 357 -15.86 10.31 -9.28
N ILE A 358 -14.98 9.91 -10.18
CA ILE A 358 -13.57 10.28 -10.16
C ILE A 358 -13.31 11.14 -11.38
N MET A 359 -12.76 12.33 -11.15
CA MET A 359 -12.42 13.20 -12.26
C MET A 359 -11.08 12.76 -12.82
N ASP A 360 -11.10 12.36 -14.09
CA ASP A 360 -9.98 11.73 -14.75
C ASP A 360 -9.69 12.40 -16.09
N TYR A 361 -8.43 12.38 -16.51
CA TYR A 361 -8.02 13.01 -17.75
C TYR A 361 -8.18 12.04 -18.90
N TYR A 362 -8.57 12.54 -20.07
CA TYR A 362 -8.49 11.75 -21.28
C TYR A 362 -7.07 11.82 -21.83
N ALA A 363 -6.47 10.66 -22.11
CA ALA A 363 -5.11 10.58 -22.64
C ALA A 363 -5.06 11.14 -24.07
N SER A 364 -4.47 12.32 -24.24
CA SER A 364 -4.33 12.96 -25.57
C SER A 364 -3.13 12.44 -26.38
N TYR A 365 -2.22 11.69 -25.73
CA TYR A 365 -1.08 11.01 -26.31
C TYR A 365 -0.78 9.73 -25.51
N ASN A 366 0.05 8.83 -26.05
CA ASN A 366 0.49 7.62 -25.34
C ASN A 366 1.45 8.01 -24.21
N PHE A 367 1.20 7.53 -22.99
CA PHE A 367 2.14 7.67 -21.88
C PHE A 367 2.18 6.39 -21.05
N ILE A 368 3.05 6.34 -20.03
CA ILE A 368 3.25 5.13 -19.21
C ILE A 368 1.89 4.65 -18.68
N ASN A 369 1.52 3.43 -19.09
CA ASN A 369 0.30 2.68 -18.73
C ASN A 369 -1.02 3.15 -19.35
N HIS A 370 -1.01 4.09 -20.31
CA HIS A 370 -2.23 4.56 -20.98
C HIS A 370 -1.98 4.86 -22.45
N LYS A 371 -2.88 4.40 -23.32
CA LYS A 371 -2.85 4.74 -24.74
C LYS A 371 -3.61 6.05 -24.96
N LYS A 372 -3.28 6.75 -26.04
CA LYS A 372 -4.10 7.85 -26.54
C LYS A 372 -5.53 7.33 -26.74
N GLY A 373 -6.50 8.01 -26.15
CA GLY A 373 -7.90 7.57 -26.17
C GLY A 373 -8.37 6.89 -24.89
N ASP A 374 -7.47 6.60 -23.94
CA ASP A 374 -7.83 5.95 -22.68
C ASP A 374 -8.10 6.96 -21.55
N SER A 375 -8.79 6.50 -20.50
CA SER A 375 -8.85 7.19 -19.21
C SER A 375 -7.48 7.17 -18.53
N ALA A 376 -6.93 8.33 -18.18
CA ALA A 376 -5.59 8.55 -17.65
C ALA A 376 -5.52 8.51 -16.11
N SER A 377 -6.14 7.50 -15.51
CA SER A 377 -6.34 7.46 -14.06
C SER A 377 -5.04 7.43 -13.26
N MET A 378 -4.85 8.43 -12.41
CA MET A 378 -3.63 8.53 -11.59
C MET A 378 -3.44 7.36 -10.64
N GLU A 379 -4.53 6.82 -10.09
CA GLU A 379 -4.52 5.73 -9.12
C GLU A 379 -5.45 4.57 -9.53
N GLY A 380 -5.87 4.50 -10.80
CA GLY A 380 -6.81 3.49 -11.30
C GLY A 380 -6.38 2.06 -10.98
N VAL A 381 -5.08 1.78 -11.12
CA VAL A 381 -4.48 0.47 -10.78
C VAL A 381 -4.76 0.09 -9.32
N VAL A 382 -4.69 1.05 -8.39
CA VAL A 382 -4.96 0.82 -6.96
C VAL A 382 -6.43 0.52 -6.73
N TRP A 383 -7.32 1.28 -7.36
CA TRP A 383 -8.77 1.14 -7.14
C TRP A 383 -9.32 -0.17 -7.67
N ASN A 384 -8.66 -0.80 -8.64
CA ASN A 384 -9.04 -2.12 -9.16
C ASN A 384 -8.96 -3.21 -8.08
N HIS A 385 -8.20 -3.02 -6.99
CA HIS A 385 -8.16 -3.96 -5.85
C HIS A 385 -9.39 -3.90 -4.93
N PHE A 386 -10.29 -2.95 -5.17
CA PHE A 386 -11.43 -2.70 -4.32
C PHE A 386 -12.72 -2.88 -5.11
N PRO A 387 -13.07 -4.11 -5.50
CA PRO A 387 -14.24 -4.39 -6.33
C PRO A 387 -15.56 -4.09 -5.61
N HIS A 388 -15.53 -3.88 -4.29
CA HIS A 388 -16.72 -3.49 -3.52
C HIS A 388 -17.21 -2.07 -3.79
N ILE A 389 -16.48 -1.29 -4.60
CA ILE A 389 -16.81 0.09 -4.98
C ILE A 389 -16.96 0.15 -6.50
N THR A 390 -18.04 0.75 -6.96
CA THR A 390 -18.26 1.07 -8.37
C THR A 390 -17.58 2.40 -8.69
N LYS A 391 -16.73 2.43 -9.71
CA LYS A 391 -16.04 3.66 -10.13
C LYS A 391 -16.70 4.18 -11.40
N LEU A 392 -17.03 5.47 -11.39
CA LEU A 392 -17.51 6.22 -12.55
C LEU A 392 -16.49 7.32 -12.84
N TYR A 393 -16.23 7.59 -14.12
CA TYR A 393 -15.19 8.54 -14.51
C TYR A 393 -15.82 9.79 -15.12
N TYR A 394 -15.60 10.93 -14.46
CA TYR A 394 -15.88 12.24 -15.05
C TYR A 394 -14.68 12.65 -15.91
N GLN A 395 -14.81 12.48 -17.22
CA GLN A 395 -13.69 12.70 -18.14
C GLN A 395 -13.39 14.19 -18.40
N ILE A 396 -12.11 14.55 -18.40
CA ILE A 396 -11.63 15.89 -18.74
C ILE A 396 -11.10 15.81 -20.17
N TYR A 397 -11.85 16.38 -21.13
CA TYR A 397 -11.58 16.20 -22.55
C TYR A 397 -10.67 17.28 -23.13
N ASN A 398 -10.92 18.54 -22.78
CA ASN A 398 -10.27 19.68 -23.41
C ASN A 398 -10.17 20.87 -22.45
N SER A 399 -9.65 21.99 -22.95
CA SER A 399 -9.42 23.22 -22.17
C SER A 399 -10.68 23.86 -21.59
N SER A 400 -11.89 23.50 -22.06
CA SER A 400 -13.13 23.98 -21.43
C SER A 400 -13.48 23.26 -20.13
N ASP A 401 -12.81 22.15 -19.80
CA ASP A 401 -13.06 21.35 -18.60
C ASP A 401 -12.08 21.68 -17.46
N TRP A 402 -11.15 22.63 -17.63
CA TRP A 402 -10.18 22.97 -16.59
C TRP A 402 -9.73 24.44 -16.64
N VAL A 403 -9.16 24.91 -15.53
CA VAL A 403 -8.48 26.21 -15.41
C VAL A 403 -7.08 26.02 -14.83
N TRP A 404 -6.12 26.83 -15.26
CA TRP A 404 -4.75 26.75 -14.77
C TRP A 404 -4.64 27.29 -13.35
N ASP A 405 -4.08 26.47 -12.44
CA ASP A 405 -3.78 26.87 -11.06
C ASP A 405 -2.53 27.76 -10.97
N LEU A 406 -1.65 27.68 -11.98
CA LEU A 406 -0.37 28.39 -12.04
C LEU A 406 -0.14 28.98 -13.42
N PRO A 407 0.43 30.20 -13.51
CA PRO A 407 0.80 30.78 -14.80
C PRO A 407 1.91 29.97 -15.47
N LYS A 408 1.92 29.96 -16.81
CA LYS A 408 2.96 29.36 -17.67
C LYS A 408 3.19 27.85 -17.45
N THR A 409 2.15 27.11 -17.11
CA THR A 409 2.22 25.65 -17.01
C THR A 409 1.50 24.94 -18.16
N ASN A 410 1.96 23.74 -18.50
CA ASN A 410 1.40 22.88 -19.55
C ASN A 410 0.97 21.50 -19.03
N ASN A 411 1.02 21.28 -17.71
CA ASN A 411 0.69 19.98 -17.11
C ASN A 411 -0.71 20.03 -16.49
N THR A 412 -1.73 19.76 -17.31
CA THR A 412 -3.14 19.77 -16.90
C THR A 412 -3.41 18.83 -15.73
N ARG A 413 -2.66 17.71 -15.64
CA ARG A 413 -2.80 16.70 -14.59
C ARG A 413 -2.33 17.16 -13.21
N ILE A 414 -1.38 18.10 -13.13
CA ILE A 414 -0.77 18.53 -11.86
C ILE A 414 -1.15 19.96 -11.49
N HIS A 415 -1.38 20.82 -12.48
CA HIS A 415 -1.47 22.26 -12.30
C HIS A 415 -2.76 22.87 -12.84
N ALA A 416 -3.80 22.07 -13.03
CA ALA A 416 -5.12 22.58 -13.38
C ALA A 416 -6.20 22.07 -12.42
N SER A 417 -7.15 22.95 -12.11
CA SER A 417 -8.39 22.62 -11.42
C SER A 417 -9.52 22.41 -12.42
N ILE A 418 -10.48 21.58 -12.05
CA ILE A 418 -11.46 21.03 -12.97
C ILE A 418 -12.74 21.86 -12.89
N VAL A 419 -13.28 22.24 -14.05
CA VAL A 419 -14.59 22.87 -14.16
C VAL A 419 -15.62 21.78 -14.42
N ILE A 420 -16.50 21.54 -13.45
CA ILE A 420 -17.55 20.55 -13.58
C ILE A 420 -18.72 21.14 -14.36
N LYS A 421 -19.14 20.42 -15.39
CA LYS A 421 -20.36 20.67 -16.16
C LYS A 421 -21.50 19.89 -15.52
N MET A 422 -22.45 20.62 -14.94
CA MET A 422 -23.54 20.03 -14.15
C MET A 422 -24.33 18.94 -14.87
N PRO A 423 -24.72 19.08 -16.16
CA PRO A 423 -25.45 18.02 -16.87
C PRO A 423 -24.66 16.71 -16.98
N ARG A 424 -23.33 16.79 -17.13
CA ARG A 424 -22.46 15.62 -17.22
C ARG A 424 -22.32 14.93 -15.86
N LEU A 425 -22.16 15.71 -14.80
CA LEU A 425 -22.10 15.16 -13.44
C LEU A 425 -23.43 14.52 -13.03
N LYS A 426 -24.56 15.18 -13.33
CA LYS A 426 -25.92 14.68 -13.06
C LYS A 426 -26.11 13.28 -13.62
N LYS A 427 -25.76 13.04 -14.89
CA LYS A 427 -25.87 11.71 -15.51
C LYS A 427 -25.10 10.62 -14.76
N LEU A 428 -23.91 10.93 -14.22
CA LEU A 428 -23.13 9.96 -13.44
C LEU A 428 -23.76 9.69 -12.07
N ILE A 429 -24.36 10.70 -11.44
CA ILE A 429 -25.08 10.54 -10.18
C ILE A 429 -26.36 9.75 -10.39
N GLU A 430 -27.13 10.02 -11.44
CA GLU A 430 -28.33 9.25 -11.79
C GLU A 430 -27.99 7.77 -12.01
N THR A 431 -26.94 7.47 -12.78
CA THR A 431 -26.43 6.10 -12.91
C THR A 431 -26.09 5.46 -11.56
N ALA A 432 -25.53 6.23 -10.62
CA ALA A 432 -25.19 5.74 -9.28
C ALA A 432 -26.43 5.49 -8.42
N LEU A 433 -27.47 6.33 -8.53
CA LEU A 433 -28.71 6.19 -7.79
C LEU A 433 -29.55 5.00 -8.31
N GLU A 434 -29.75 4.92 -9.63
CA GLU A 434 -30.56 3.89 -10.30
C GLU A 434 -30.06 2.46 -10.06
N ASN A 435 -28.73 2.29 -10.01
CA ASN A 435 -28.11 0.98 -9.85
C ASN A 435 -27.81 0.62 -8.40
N SER A 436 -28.15 1.50 -7.46
CA SER A 436 -27.91 1.23 -6.04
C SER A 436 -29.10 0.54 -5.38
N ILE A 437 -28.80 -0.23 -4.33
CA ILE A 437 -29.81 -0.90 -3.49
C ILE A 437 -30.09 -0.05 -2.23
N PHE A 438 -29.56 1.18 -2.16
CA PHE A 438 -29.89 2.08 -1.06
C PHE A 438 -31.31 2.60 -1.29
N ALA A 439 -32.12 2.68 -0.23
CA ALA A 439 -33.51 3.08 -0.39
C ALA A 439 -33.57 4.55 -0.85
N THR A 440 -34.13 4.77 -2.04
CA THR A 440 -34.69 6.06 -2.42
C THR A 440 -36.00 6.20 -1.65
N MET A 441 -35.97 6.92 -0.52
CA MET A 441 -37.20 7.35 0.16
C MET A 441 -37.68 8.65 -0.48
#